data_AF-A0A942BD05-F1
#
_entry.id   AF-A0A942BD05-F1
#
_cell.length_a   1.000
_cell.length_b   1.000
_cell.length_c   1.000
_cell.angle_alpha   90.00
_cell.angle_beta   90.00
_cell.angle_gamma   90.00
#
_symmetry.space_group_name_H-M   'P 1'
#
loop_
_entity.id
_entity.type
_entity.pdbx_description
1 polymer ?
#
loop_
_entity_poly.entity_id
_entity_poly.type
_entity_poly.pdbx_seq_one_letter_code
_entity_poly.pdbx_strand_id
1 'polypeptide(L)'
;MDQDIAGLWGEPSTCDDIWQAAAGVTGTVCAVAHSGTLLVTAGTGRKRMASLAPPVHIALVDKIVLTLDQAMRLVPQQTSVLVTGPSRTADIEGVLVNGVHGPGQLCVVILEDCVVEDTASGG
;
A
#
# COMPACT_ATOMS: atom_id res chain seq x y z
N MET A 1 0.47 17.62 22.78
CA MET A 1 1.05 16.42 22.18
C MET A 1 0.29 16.14 20.89
N ASP A 2 0.63 16.66 19.71
CA ASP A 2 1.55 17.73 19.31
C ASP A 2 1.00 18.36 18.02
N GLN A 3 0.94 19.69 17.99
CA GLN A 3 0.60 20.48 16.80
C GLN A 3 1.81 20.60 15.84
N ASP A 4 2.96 20.01 16.21
CA ASP A 4 4.23 20.08 15.48
C ASP A 4 4.34 19.11 14.29
N ILE A 5 3.39 18.20 14.13
CA ILE A 5 3.44 17.20 13.04
C ILE A 5 2.84 17.76 11.73
N ALA A 6 2.00 18.78 11.80
CA ALA A 6 1.27 19.30 10.63
C ALA A 6 2.17 19.91 9.55
N GLY A 7 3.39 20.37 9.90
CA GLY A 7 4.35 20.94 8.95
C GLY A 7 5.23 19.91 8.22
N LEU A 8 5.17 18.63 8.60
CA LEU A 8 5.96 17.55 7.98
C LEU A 8 5.24 16.90 6.78
N TRP A 9 3.91 17.08 6.67
CA TRP A 9 3.06 16.50 5.64
C TRP A 9 2.59 17.60 4.70
N GLY A 10 3.43 17.98 3.73
CA GLY A 10 3.00 18.87 2.66
C GLY A 10 1.99 18.14 1.75
N GLU A 11 0.81 18.74 1.52
CA GLU A 11 0.00 18.31 0.38
C GLU A 11 0.75 18.67 -0.90
N PRO A 12 1.07 17.70 -1.78
CA PRO A 12 1.85 17.97 -2.97
C PRO A 12 1.08 18.91 -3.91
N SER A 13 1.61 20.10 -4.10
CA SER A 13 1.10 21.09 -5.05
C SER A 13 1.28 20.66 -6.50
N THR A 14 2.35 19.89 -6.78
CA THR A 14 2.77 19.49 -8.13
C THR A 14 3.06 17.99 -8.23
N CYS A 15 3.09 17.45 -9.46
CA CYS A 15 3.54 16.07 -9.71
C CYS A 15 5.00 15.87 -9.27
N ASP A 16 5.88 16.83 -9.57
CA ASP A 16 7.31 16.79 -9.24
C ASP A 16 7.55 16.67 -7.73
N ASP A 17 6.73 17.34 -6.91
CA ASP A 17 6.82 17.26 -5.44
C ASP A 17 6.66 15.80 -4.95
N ILE A 18 5.86 14.99 -5.65
CA ILE A 18 5.59 13.59 -5.30
C ILE A 18 6.76 12.69 -5.70
N TRP A 19 7.42 13.00 -6.83
CA TRP A 19 8.61 12.26 -7.29
C TRP A 19 9.87 12.61 -6.48
N GLN A 20 9.94 13.81 -5.92
CA GLN A 20 11.03 14.25 -5.05
C GLN A 20 10.81 13.88 -3.57
N ALA A 21 9.61 13.44 -3.21
CA ALA A 21 9.31 13.00 -1.85
C ALA A 21 10.13 11.75 -1.49
N ALA A 22 10.75 11.75 -0.32
CA ALA A 22 11.54 10.62 0.16
C ALA A 22 10.69 9.39 0.48
N ALA A 23 9.44 9.61 0.93
CA ALA A 23 8.50 8.54 1.24
C ALA A 23 7.07 8.99 0.96
N GLY A 24 6.23 8.03 0.54
CA GLY A 24 4.79 8.19 0.46
C GLY A 24 4.10 7.32 1.50
N VAL A 25 3.07 7.87 2.15
CA VAL A 25 2.31 7.16 3.18
C VAL A 25 0.87 7.02 2.73
N THR A 26 0.32 5.80 2.79
CA THR A 26 -1.06 5.54 2.42
C THR A 26 -1.75 4.66 3.45
N GLY A 27 -3.02 4.94 3.72
CA GLY A 27 -3.92 3.97 4.33
C GLY A 27 -4.26 2.84 3.37
N THR A 28 -4.57 1.67 3.90
CA THR A 28 -5.06 0.51 3.15
C THR A 28 -6.53 0.24 3.47
N VAL A 29 -7.23 -0.43 2.56
CA VAL A 29 -8.57 -0.98 2.83
C VAL A 29 -8.44 -2.27 3.65
N CYS A 30 -7.49 -3.11 3.25
CA CYS A 30 -7.12 -4.33 3.95
C CYS A 30 -5.80 -4.88 3.40
N ALA A 31 -5.14 -5.73 4.20
CA ALA A 31 -4.11 -6.64 3.73
C ALA A 31 -4.67 -8.06 3.58
N VAL A 32 -4.21 -8.80 2.57
CA VAL A 32 -4.55 -10.21 2.33
C VAL A 32 -3.42 -11.07 2.87
N ALA A 33 -3.69 -11.83 3.93
CA ALA A 33 -2.69 -12.66 4.58
C ALA A 33 -2.15 -13.77 3.66
N HIS A 34 -3.02 -14.41 2.87
CA HIS A 34 -2.63 -15.56 2.04
C HIS A 34 -1.63 -15.21 0.93
N SER A 35 -1.80 -14.06 0.27
CA SER A 35 -0.96 -13.64 -0.87
C SER A 35 0.05 -12.56 -0.54
N GLY A 36 0.03 -12.01 0.69
CA GLY A 36 0.83 -10.83 1.03
C GLY A 36 0.47 -9.62 0.17
N THR A 37 -0.82 -9.43 -0.13
CA THR A 37 -1.31 -8.35 -0.98
C THR A 37 -1.92 -7.23 -0.15
N LEU A 38 -1.60 -5.98 -0.47
CA LEU A 38 -2.26 -4.81 0.10
C LEU A 38 -3.29 -4.27 -0.88
N LEU A 39 -4.51 -4.00 -0.41
CA LEU A 39 -5.51 -3.25 -1.15
C LEU A 39 -5.43 -1.79 -0.72
N VAL A 40 -4.90 -0.93 -1.58
CA VAL A 40 -4.74 0.51 -1.34
C VAL A 40 -5.83 1.25 -2.12
N THR A 41 -6.65 2.08 -1.45
CA THR A 41 -7.57 2.96 -2.17
C THR A 41 -6.80 4.15 -2.74
N ALA A 42 -6.81 4.27 -4.06
CA ALA A 42 -6.46 5.52 -4.70
C ALA A 42 -7.69 6.43 -4.61
N GLY A 43 -7.84 7.14 -3.50
CA GLY A 43 -8.89 8.15 -3.35
C GLY A 43 -8.81 9.22 -4.46
N THR A 44 -9.76 10.16 -4.47
CA THR A 44 -9.78 11.23 -5.49
C THR A 44 -8.48 12.04 -5.49
N GLY A 45 -7.97 12.36 -6.69
CA GLY A 45 -6.77 13.17 -6.89
C GLY A 45 -5.47 12.38 -7.11
N ARG A 46 -4.36 12.89 -6.57
CA ARG A 46 -2.99 12.37 -6.80
C ARG A 46 -2.56 11.27 -5.81
N LYS A 47 -3.48 10.77 -4.98
CA LYS A 47 -3.22 9.81 -3.89
C LYS A 47 -2.64 8.47 -4.35
N ARG A 48 -2.90 8.06 -5.60
CA ARG A 48 -2.26 6.86 -6.19
C ARG A 48 -0.75 7.01 -6.36
N MET A 49 -0.28 8.22 -6.68
CA MET A 49 1.14 8.43 -6.92
C MET A 49 1.93 8.33 -5.62
N ALA A 50 1.33 8.63 -4.47
CA ALA A 50 1.96 8.43 -3.17
C ALA A 50 2.33 6.97 -2.87
N SER A 51 1.66 5.98 -3.46
CA SER A 51 2.04 4.56 -3.32
C SER A 51 3.03 4.06 -4.38
N LEU A 52 3.33 4.85 -5.42
CA LEU A 52 4.04 4.35 -6.61
C LEU A 52 5.27 5.18 -7.00
N ALA A 53 5.27 6.49 -6.73
CA ALA A 53 6.30 7.42 -7.18
C ALA A 53 7.45 7.62 -6.17
N PRO A 54 7.21 7.77 -4.86
CA PRO A 54 8.30 7.84 -3.89
C PRO A 54 9.11 6.54 -3.84
N PRO A 55 10.43 6.61 -3.58
CA PRO A 55 11.28 5.43 -3.50
C PRO A 55 10.92 4.53 -2.32
N VAL A 56 10.30 5.09 -1.28
CA VAL A 56 9.79 4.36 -0.11
C VAL A 56 8.28 4.53 -0.02
N HIS A 57 7.55 3.42 0.09
CA HIS A 57 6.11 3.42 0.38
C HIS A 57 5.85 2.84 1.76
N ILE A 58 5.16 3.59 2.61
CA ILE A 58 4.71 3.14 3.92
C ILE A 58 3.20 2.92 3.87
N ALA A 59 2.77 1.67 4.01
CA ALA A 59 1.37 1.28 4.02
C ALA A 59 0.90 1.03 5.45
N LEU A 60 -0.13 1.75 5.87
CA LEU A 60 -0.77 1.56 7.18
C LEU A 60 -1.91 0.55 7.05
N VAL A 61 -1.88 -0.50 7.87
CA VAL A 61 -2.82 -1.62 7.85
C VAL A 61 -3.57 -1.68 9.18
N ASP A 62 -4.87 -1.49 9.11
CA ASP A 62 -5.82 -1.61 10.23
C ASP A 62 -6.79 -2.79 10.06
N LYS A 63 -6.73 -3.49 8.92
CA LYS A 63 -7.55 -4.66 8.64
C LYS A 63 -6.78 -5.71 7.85
N ILE A 64 -6.88 -6.97 8.27
CA ILE A 64 -6.31 -8.12 7.57
C ILE A 64 -7.44 -9.11 7.26
N VAL A 65 -7.54 -9.53 6.00
CA VAL A 65 -8.42 -10.60 5.53
C VAL A 65 -7.59 -11.80 5.10
N LEU A 66 -8.17 -12.99 5.12
CA LEU A 66 -7.46 -14.21 4.75
C LEU A 66 -7.23 -14.32 3.24
N THR A 67 -8.26 -14.07 2.42
CA THR A 67 -8.24 -14.36 0.98
C THR A 67 -8.46 -13.13 0.10
N LEU A 68 -8.01 -13.21 -1.15
CA LEU A 68 -8.24 -12.15 -2.14
C LEU A 68 -9.74 -11.96 -2.42
N ASP A 69 -10.54 -13.03 -2.41
CA ASP A 69 -11.99 -12.94 -2.59
C ASP A 69 -12.66 -12.08 -1.50
N GLN A 70 -12.25 -12.25 -0.23
CA GLN A 70 -12.71 -11.40 0.86
C GLN A 70 -12.30 -9.94 0.62
N ALA A 71 -11.06 -9.68 0.18
CA ALA A 71 -10.61 -8.33 -0.14
C ALA A 71 -11.42 -7.71 -1.30
N MET A 72 -11.75 -8.49 -2.33
CA MET A 72 -12.53 -8.01 -3.47
C MET A 72 -13.94 -7.54 -3.09
N ARG A 73 -14.53 -8.11 -2.03
CA ARG A 73 -15.82 -7.66 -1.47
C ARG A 73 -15.73 -6.31 -0.75
N LEU A 74 -14.52 -5.91 -0.34
CA LEU A 74 -14.25 -4.66 0.36
C LEU A 74 -13.80 -3.53 -0.59
N VAL A 75 -13.61 -3.81 -1.88
CA VAL A 75 -13.15 -2.82 -2.85
C VAL A 75 -14.18 -1.68 -2.96
N PRO A 76 -13.79 -0.43 -2.65
CA PRO A 76 -14.69 0.70 -2.80
C PRO A 76 -15.00 0.99 -4.28
N GLN A 77 -16.06 1.75 -4.55
CA GLN A 77 -16.42 2.23 -5.91
C GLN A 77 -15.41 3.24 -6.50
N GLN A 78 -14.21 3.34 -5.92
CA GLN A 78 -13.11 4.20 -6.34
C GLN A 78 -11.99 3.33 -6.91
N THR A 79 -11.08 3.94 -7.68
CA THR A 79 -9.95 3.14 -8.16
C THR A 79 -9.11 2.64 -6.99
N SER A 80 -8.78 1.35 -7.01
CA SER A 80 -7.96 0.72 -6.00
C SER A 80 -6.74 0.09 -6.66
N VAL A 81 -5.64 0.03 -5.91
CA VAL A 81 -4.38 -0.57 -6.33
C VAL A 81 -4.14 -1.79 -5.45
N LEU A 82 -3.87 -2.93 -6.09
CA LEU A 82 -3.41 -4.13 -5.42
C LEU A 82 -1.87 -4.16 -5.49
N VAL A 83 -1.23 -4.09 -4.33
CA VAL A 83 0.23 -4.18 -4.20
C VAL A 83 0.55 -5.57 -3.65
N THR A 84 0.97 -6.49 -4.51
CA THR A 84 1.24 -7.89 -4.13
C THR A 84 2.72 -8.10 -3.90
N GLY A 85 3.13 -8.15 -2.63
CA GLY A 85 4.49 -8.45 -2.19
C GLY A 85 5.61 -7.60 -2.82
N PRO A 86 6.86 -7.71 -2.35
CA PRO A 86 7.99 -7.21 -3.10
C PRO A 86 8.06 -7.98 -4.43
N SER A 87 8.04 -7.26 -5.56
CA SER A 87 8.25 -7.85 -6.88
C SER A 87 9.60 -8.57 -6.88
N ARG A 88 9.57 -9.90 -6.80
CA ARG A 88 10.75 -10.75 -6.99
C ARG A 88 10.68 -11.34 -8.37
N THR A 89 11.09 -10.57 -9.37
CA THR A 89 11.26 -11.09 -10.73
C THR A 89 12.55 -11.90 -10.74
N ALA A 90 12.45 -13.23 -10.77
CA ALA A 90 13.58 -14.07 -11.12
C ALA A 90 13.74 -14.00 -12.64
N ASP A 91 14.77 -13.31 -13.11
CA ASP A 91 15.09 -13.29 -14.54
C ASP A 91 15.64 -14.66 -14.96
N ILE A 92 15.37 -15.06 -16.20
CA ILE A 92 15.66 -16.40 -16.77
C ILE A 92 17.16 -16.75 -16.72
N GLU A 93 18.03 -15.76 -16.49
CA GLU A 93 19.49 -15.90 -16.37
C GLU A 93 20.02 -15.92 -14.91
N GLY A 94 19.13 -15.92 -13.90
CA GLY A 94 19.54 -16.03 -12.48
C GLY A 94 20.10 -14.76 -11.85
N VAL A 95 20.00 -13.61 -12.53
CA VAL A 95 20.30 -12.30 -11.96
C VAL A 95 18.99 -11.69 -11.44
N LEU A 96 18.95 -11.39 -10.14
CA LEU A 96 17.84 -10.64 -9.54
C LEU A 96 17.87 -9.21 -10.08
N VAL A 97 17.04 -8.90 -11.06
CA VAL A 97 16.80 -7.53 -11.50
C VAL A 97 15.68 -6.95 -10.64
N ASN A 98 16.00 -6.00 -9.76
CA ASN A 98 14.98 -5.21 -9.05
C ASN A 98 14.14 -4.48 -10.10
N GLY A 99 12.87 -4.84 -10.23
CA GLY A 99 11.96 -4.21 -11.19
C GLY A 99 11.86 -2.71 -10.96
N VAL A 100 11.90 -1.92 -12.04
CA VAL A 100 11.80 -0.44 -12.03
C VAL A 100 10.35 0.05 -11.88
N HIS A 101 9.42 -0.83 -11.49
CA HIS A 101 7.98 -0.57 -11.52
C HIS A 101 7.39 -0.68 -10.11
N GLY A 102 7.59 0.39 -9.34
CA GLY A 102 7.07 0.54 -7.98
C GLY A 102 8.10 1.16 -7.03
N PRO A 103 7.69 1.44 -5.78
CA PRO A 103 8.61 1.91 -4.74
C PRO A 103 9.72 0.88 -4.54
N GLY A 104 10.97 1.35 -4.48
CA GLY A 104 12.14 0.49 -4.25
C GLY A 104 12.12 -0.21 -2.89
N GLN A 105 11.38 0.34 -1.93
CA GLN A 105 11.13 -0.26 -0.61
C GLN A 105 9.66 -0.09 -0.20
N LEU A 106 9.06 -1.17 0.29
CA LEU A 106 7.72 -1.18 0.88
C LEU A 106 7.83 -1.50 2.38
N CYS A 107 7.35 -0.61 3.23
CA CYS A 107 7.20 -0.80 4.66
C CYS A 107 5.72 -0.96 5.00
N VAL A 108 5.37 -2.04 5.70
CA VAL A 108 4.00 -2.30 6.14
C VAL A 108 3.94 -2.11 7.65
N VAL A 109 3.09 -1.19 8.10
CA VAL A 109 2.87 -0.91 9.51
C VAL A 109 1.49 -1.43 9.88
N ILE A 110 1.46 -2.46 10.72
CA ILE A 110 0.21 -3.01 11.27
C ILE A 110 -0.12 -2.22 12.53
N LEU A 111 -1.32 -1.64 12.59
CA LEU A 111 -1.78 -0.89 13.76
C LEU A 111 -2.20 -1.86 14.88
N GLU A 112 -2.09 -1.42 16.13
CA GLU A 112 -2.41 -2.24 17.31
C GLU A 112 -3.87 -2.72 17.30
N ASP A 113 -4.79 -1.86 16.86
CA ASP A 113 -6.22 -2.15 16.79
C ASP A 113 -6.62 -2.90 15.50
N CYS A 114 -5.66 -3.50 14.79
CA CYS A 114 -5.90 -4.14 13.51
C CYS A 114 -6.91 -5.31 13.64
N VAL A 115 -7.99 -5.24 12.87
CA VAL A 115 -9.02 -6.28 12.84
C VAL A 115 -8.61 -7.39 11.88
N VAL A 116 -8.59 -8.64 12.36
CA VAL A 116 -8.32 -9.82 11.53
C VAL A 116 -9.62 -10.58 11.30
N GLU A 117 -10.08 -10.62 10.04
CA GLU A 117 -11.28 -11.34 9.64
C GLU A 117 -10.93 -12.69 9.02
N ASP A 118 -11.14 -13.75 9.79
CA ASP A 118 -11.11 -15.13 9.30
C ASP A 118 -12.53 -15.64 9.12
N THR A 119 -13.08 -15.52 7.91
CA THR A 119 -14.32 -16.23 7.56
C THR A 119 -14.01 -17.67 7.17
N ALA A 120 -13.50 -18.45 8.13
CA ALA A 120 -13.47 -19.91 8.06
C ALA A 120 -14.78 -20.56 8.54
N SER A 121 -15.80 -19.77 8.90
CA SER A 121 -17.09 -20.29 9.40
C SER A 121 -18.28 -19.91 8.51
N GLY A 122 -18.76 -20.89 7.76
CA GLY A 122 -20.04 -20.92 7.04
C GLY A 122 -19.85 -21.66 5.71
N GLY A 123 -20.44 -22.81 5.43
CA GLY A 123 -21.61 -23.50 5.96
C GLY A 123 -22.20 -24.27 4.79
#